data_AF-A0A7C6F1B4-F1
#
_entry.id   AF-A0A7C6F1B4-F1
#
_cell.length_a   1.000
_cell.length_b   1.000
_cell.length_c   1.000
_cell.angle_alpha   90.00
_cell.angle_beta   90.00
_cell.angle_gamma   90.00
#
_symmetry.space_group_name_H-M   'P 1'
#
loop_
_entity.id
_entity.type
_entity.pdbx_description
1 polymer ?
#
loop_
_entity_poly.entity_id
_entity_poly.type
_entity_poly.pdbx_seq_one_letter_code
_entity_poly.pdbx_strand_id
1 'polypeptide(L)'
;MNFSGRLSIRSKLVILLLLASFVSIAVVGYQGFRSARDALDEAVYKELTTLRAAKTQQVQAYFSDIHDQVLAFAENRTIIEALNEFRTAYHLAERESVSEPQKQQLVEYYRKAFIPRLKDRMGGEPEVKHYLPDDAAAAWLQYHYIAANPNDVGSKDALMRAPGDDGYYAQVHERYHESLRSLIKKFGYYDLFLIDPESGNIIYSVFKETDFATSLLHGPYASSNFAQLVKEVMRTKERGRVRFQDYDIYIPSYGAPAAFVAVTVFDGRDIAGILALQVPSDELNNVMTSNQEWEKSGMGETGEVYLVGRNHLMRSDSRFLLQDREHYLQLLRGIGMPADEIRRIEKNNTTILFQPVHGETVDLALSGKTGTREVVDYRGVPVMSAYAPLR
;
A
#
# COMPACT_ATOMS: atom_id res chain seq x y z
N MET A 1 52.57 44.75 -26.29
CA MET A 1 52.67 45.31 -27.66
C MET A 1 51.46 46.21 -27.91
N ASN A 2 51.65 47.52 -28.01
CA ASN A 2 50.57 48.50 -28.21
C ASN A 2 50.04 48.44 -29.65
N PHE A 3 49.01 47.63 -29.87
CA PHE A 3 48.32 47.48 -31.17
C PHE A 3 47.65 48.80 -31.64
N SER A 4 47.41 49.74 -30.73
CA SER A 4 46.68 50.99 -30.95
C SER A 4 47.47 52.11 -31.67
N GLY A 5 48.80 51.97 -31.77
CA GLY A 5 49.70 53.02 -32.29
C GLY A 5 49.81 53.10 -33.83
N ARG A 6 49.40 52.06 -34.58
CA ARG A 6 49.59 51.96 -36.05
C ARG A 6 48.30 51.96 -36.87
N LEU A 7 47.12 52.07 -36.24
CA LEU A 7 45.82 52.00 -36.92
C LEU A 7 45.35 53.38 -37.37
N SER A 8 44.87 53.48 -38.62
CA SER A 8 44.21 54.70 -39.15
C SER A 8 42.97 55.05 -38.31
N ILE A 9 42.61 56.32 -38.24
CA ILE A 9 41.42 56.81 -37.49
C ILE A 9 40.15 56.05 -37.93
N ARG A 10 40.02 55.78 -39.23
CA ARG A 10 38.91 55.02 -39.81
C ARG A 10 38.81 53.60 -39.24
N SER A 11 39.95 52.91 -39.09
CA SER A 11 39.99 51.56 -38.53
C SER A 11 39.64 51.55 -37.05
N LYS A 12 40.07 52.55 -36.28
CA LYS A 12 39.69 52.69 -34.86
C LYS A 12 38.18 52.89 -34.69
N LEU A 13 37.57 53.69 -35.56
CA LEU A 13 36.14 53.97 -35.52
C LEU A 13 35.30 52.74 -35.90
N VAL A 14 35.72 51.97 -36.91
CA VAL A 14 35.08 50.70 -37.29
C VAL A 14 35.18 49.65 -36.18
N ILE A 15 36.36 49.50 -35.56
CA ILE A 15 36.55 48.56 -34.43
C ILE A 15 35.64 48.93 -33.26
N LEU A 16 35.51 50.23 -32.96
CA LEU A 16 34.68 50.71 -31.85
C LEU A 16 33.19 50.45 -32.12
N LEU A 17 32.72 50.66 -33.35
CA LEU A 17 31.36 50.30 -33.77
C LEU A 17 31.11 48.78 -33.74
N LEU A 18 32.07 47.98 -34.19
CA LEU A 18 31.97 46.51 -34.14
C LEU A 18 31.90 46.00 -32.70
N LEU A 19 32.73 46.53 -31.80
CA LEU A 19 32.70 46.19 -30.39
C LEU A 19 31.35 46.57 -29.75
N ALA A 20 30.81 47.76 -30.06
CA ALA A 20 29.51 48.20 -29.56
C ALA A 20 28.37 47.27 -30.03
N SER A 21 28.38 46.89 -31.30
CA SER A 21 27.41 45.94 -31.85
C SER A 21 27.56 44.54 -31.24
N PHE A 22 28.79 44.05 -31.09
CA PHE A 22 29.06 42.75 -30.48
C PHE A 22 28.58 42.69 -29.02
N VAL A 23 28.88 43.72 -28.23
CA VAL A 23 28.39 43.84 -26.84
C VAL A 23 26.87 43.86 -26.80
N SER A 24 26.23 44.61 -27.69
CA SER A 24 24.76 44.68 -27.76
C SER A 24 24.14 43.32 -28.09
N ILE A 25 24.69 42.60 -29.07
CA ILE A 25 24.26 41.25 -29.44
C ILE A 25 24.47 40.27 -28.27
N ALA A 26 25.62 40.34 -27.58
CA ALA A 26 25.91 39.49 -26.44
C ALA A 26 24.93 39.74 -25.29
N VAL A 27 24.58 41.01 -25.01
CA VAL A 27 23.61 41.38 -23.98
C VAL A 27 22.20 40.89 -24.32
N VAL A 28 21.74 41.10 -25.56
CA VAL A 28 20.42 40.61 -26.02
C VAL A 28 20.38 39.09 -26.02
N GLY A 29 21.44 38.43 -26.50
CA GLY A 29 21.55 36.98 -26.49
C GLY A 29 21.53 36.41 -25.08
N TYR A 30 22.25 37.02 -24.13
CA TYR A 30 22.23 36.61 -22.72
C TYR A 30 20.86 36.81 -22.07
N GLN A 31 20.20 37.95 -22.31
CA GLN A 31 18.85 38.21 -21.79
C GLN A 31 17.82 37.25 -22.40
N GLY A 32 17.91 37.00 -23.71
CA GLY A 32 17.04 36.04 -24.40
C GLY A 32 17.23 34.62 -23.88
N PHE A 33 18.49 34.19 -23.68
CA PHE A 33 18.80 32.88 -23.09
C PHE A 33 18.25 32.75 -21.66
N ARG A 34 18.44 33.76 -20.81
CA ARG A 34 17.91 33.76 -19.44
C ARG A 34 16.39 33.72 -19.43
N SER A 35 15.74 34.55 -20.23
CA SER A 35 14.27 34.61 -20.30
C SER A 35 13.68 33.29 -20.82
N ALA A 36 14.33 32.65 -21.80
CA ALA A 36 13.91 31.35 -22.32
C ALA A 36 14.07 30.25 -21.27
N ARG A 37 15.17 30.26 -20.50
CA ARG A 37 15.40 29.32 -19.40
C ARG A 37 14.36 29.50 -18.30
N ASP A 38 14.16 30.72 -17.82
CA ASP A 38 13.21 31.03 -16.74
C ASP A 38 11.78 30.61 -17.15
N ALA A 39 11.39 30.85 -18.42
CA ALA A 39 10.09 30.43 -18.95
C ALA A 39 9.95 28.90 -19.07
N LEU A 40 11.04 28.19 -19.40
CA LEU A 40 11.04 26.73 -19.46
C LEU A 40 10.92 26.13 -18.07
N ASP A 41 11.68 26.65 -17.10
CA ASP A 41 11.64 26.19 -15.70
C ASP A 41 10.23 26.41 -15.11
N GLU A 42 9.60 27.57 -15.37
CA GLU A 42 8.23 27.85 -14.96
C GLU A 42 7.22 26.88 -15.61
N ALA A 43 7.39 26.56 -16.89
CA ALA A 43 6.53 25.61 -17.59
C ALA A 43 6.63 24.20 -16.98
N VAL A 44 7.84 23.72 -16.68
CA VAL A 44 8.05 22.42 -16.03
C VAL A 44 7.43 22.39 -14.64
N TYR A 45 7.64 23.43 -13.81
CA TYR A 45 7.02 23.48 -12.48
C TYR A 45 5.49 23.49 -12.53
N LYS A 46 4.91 24.17 -13.52
CA LYS A 46 3.46 24.19 -13.73
C LYS A 46 2.94 22.82 -14.14
N GLU A 47 3.64 22.12 -15.02
CA GLU A 47 3.31 20.75 -15.43
C GLU A 47 3.37 19.78 -14.23
N LEU A 48 4.47 19.76 -13.48
CA LEU A 48 4.62 18.93 -12.28
C LEU A 48 3.55 19.22 -11.23
N THR A 49 3.22 20.50 -11.02
CA THR A 49 2.16 20.90 -10.08
C THR A 49 0.79 20.42 -10.56
N THR A 50 0.54 20.46 -11.86
CA THR A 50 -0.72 19.99 -12.48
C THR A 50 -0.84 18.48 -12.34
N LEU A 51 0.21 17.73 -12.66
CA LEU A 51 0.26 16.27 -12.49
C LEU A 51 0.05 15.86 -11.02
N ARG A 52 0.77 16.50 -10.10
CA ARG A 52 0.62 16.27 -8.65
C ARG A 52 -0.82 16.55 -8.18
N ALA A 53 -1.44 17.64 -8.65
CA ALA A 53 -2.82 17.99 -8.28
C ALA A 53 -3.82 16.96 -8.83
N ALA A 54 -3.66 16.52 -10.08
CA ALA A 54 -4.48 15.47 -10.67
C ALA A 54 -4.35 14.15 -9.90
N LYS A 55 -3.13 13.75 -9.53
CA LYS A 55 -2.89 12.55 -8.71
C LYS A 55 -3.48 12.66 -7.33
N THR A 56 -3.38 13.83 -6.70
CA THR A 56 -4.02 14.11 -5.41
C THR A 56 -5.53 13.86 -5.49
N GLN A 57 -6.18 14.39 -6.52
CA GLN A 57 -7.62 14.19 -6.73
C GLN A 57 -7.99 12.73 -6.99
N GLN A 58 -7.19 12.01 -7.80
CA GLN A 58 -7.42 10.59 -8.09
C GLN A 58 -7.29 9.72 -6.83
N VAL A 59 -6.30 9.99 -5.98
CA VAL A 59 -6.11 9.25 -4.72
C VAL A 59 -7.25 9.56 -3.73
N GLN A 60 -7.69 10.81 -3.63
CA GLN A 60 -8.83 11.17 -2.79
C GLN A 60 -10.13 10.53 -3.28
N ALA A 61 -10.36 10.50 -4.59
CA ALA A 61 -11.50 9.80 -5.19
C ALA A 61 -11.45 8.31 -4.87
N TYR A 62 -10.29 7.66 -5.03
CA TYR A 62 -10.09 6.24 -4.71
C TYR A 62 -10.48 5.90 -3.26
N PHE A 63 -9.99 6.67 -2.27
CA PHE A 63 -10.36 6.42 -0.87
C PHE A 63 -11.81 6.80 -0.56
N SER A 64 -12.39 7.79 -1.25
CA SER A 64 -13.81 8.12 -1.15
C SER A 64 -14.67 6.98 -1.68
N ASP A 65 -14.29 6.36 -2.80
CA ASP A 65 -15.00 5.23 -3.39
C ASP A 65 -14.95 4.02 -2.45
N ILE A 66 -13.80 3.72 -1.84
CA ILE A 66 -13.70 2.66 -0.83
C ILE A 66 -14.61 2.98 0.37
N HIS A 67 -14.60 4.22 0.85
CA HIS A 67 -15.45 4.64 1.96
C HIS A 67 -16.93 4.35 1.66
N ASP A 68 -17.42 4.78 0.50
CA ASP A 68 -18.83 4.62 0.12
C ASP A 68 -19.20 3.16 -0.15
N GLN A 69 -18.29 2.38 -0.73
CA GLN A 69 -18.47 0.93 -0.93
C GLN A 69 -18.58 0.19 0.41
N VAL A 70 -17.68 0.47 1.37
CA VAL A 70 -17.69 -0.16 2.70
C VAL A 70 -18.97 0.17 3.45
N LEU A 71 -19.49 1.40 3.33
CA LEU A 71 -20.79 1.76 3.88
C LEU A 71 -21.92 0.98 3.23
N ALA A 72 -21.96 0.91 1.89
CA ALA A 72 -22.97 0.14 1.17
C ALA A 72 -22.95 -1.35 1.54
N PHE A 73 -21.75 -1.92 1.79
CA PHE A 73 -21.59 -3.29 2.25
C PHE A 73 -22.07 -3.48 3.69
N ALA A 74 -21.80 -2.51 4.57
CA ALA A 74 -22.30 -2.57 5.95
C ALA A 74 -23.83 -2.49 6.04
N GLU A 75 -24.49 -1.88 5.06
CA GLU A 75 -25.95 -1.83 4.97
C GLU A 75 -26.55 -3.02 4.19
N ASN A 76 -25.71 -3.88 3.62
CA ASN A 76 -26.15 -5.01 2.82
C ASN A 76 -26.72 -6.14 3.69
N ARG A 77 -27.95 -6.57 3.39
CA ARG A 77 -28.64 -7.60 4.16
C ARG A 77 -27.88 -8.94 4.21
N THR A 78 -27.24 -9.34 3.11
CA THR A 78 -26.45 -10.57 3.05
C THR A 78 -25.25 -10.52 4.00
N ILE A 79 -24.58 -9.37 4.14
CA ILE A 79 -23.45 -9.22 5.07
C ILE A 79 -23.94 -9.24 6.52
N ILE A 80 -25.07 -8.59 6.81
CA ILE A 80 -25.69 -8.62 8.15
C ILE A 80 -26.07 -10.06 8.54
N GLU A 81 -26.70 -10.81 7.63
CA GLU A 81 -27.07 -12.21 7.84
C GLU A 81 -25.84 -13.11 7.99
N ALA A 82 -24.83 -12.93 7.13
CA ALA A 82 -23.58 -13.67 7.23
C ALA A 82 -22.88 -13.42 8.58
N LEU A 83 -22.82 -12.18 9.07
CA LEU A 83 -22.26 -11.86 10.39
C LEU A 83 -22.96 -12.63 11.51
N ASN A 84 -24.30 -12.65 11.50
CA ASN A 84 -25.08 -13.32 12.53
C ASN A 84 -24.91 -14.85 12.47
N GLU A 85 -24.94 -15.44 11.28
CA GLU A 85 -24.80 -16.89 11.09
C GLU A 85 -23.37 -17.37 11.36
N PHE A 86 -22.34 -16.66 10.87
CA PHE A 86 -20.95 -17.01 11.15
C PHE A 86 -20.60 -16.86 12.62
N ARG A 87 -21.16 -15.88 13.33
CA ARG A 87 -20.96 -15.74 14.78
C ARG A 87 -21.51 -16.96 15.52
N THR A 88 -22.72 -17.38 15.16
CA THR A 88 -23.34 -18.59 15.72
C THR A 88 -22.51 -19.84 15.39
N ALA A 89 -22.05 -19.96 14.14
CA ALA A 89 -21.23 -21.08 13.71
C ALA A 89 -19.85 -21.12 14.40
N TYR A 90 -19.23 -19.96 14.61
CA TYR A 90 -17.97 -19.85 15.34
C TYR A 90 -18.13 -20.31 16.80
N HIS A 91 -19.18 -19.88 17.50
CA HIS A 91 -19.46 -20.35 18.87
C HIS A 91 -19.74 -21.85 18.97
N LEU A 92 -20.27 -22.46 17.91
CA LEU A 92 -20.38 -23.92 17.84
C LEU A 92 -19.01 -24.57 17.64
N ALA A 93 -18.14 -23.98 16.82
CA ALA A 93 -16.77 -24.43 16.62
C ALA A 93 -15.91 -24.35 17.90
N GLU A 94 -16.23 -23.46 18.85
CA GLU A 94 -15.58 -23.41 20.18
C GLU A 94 -15.76 -24.71 20.99
N ARG A 95 -16.78 -25.52 20.65
CA ARG A 95 -17.07 -26.80 21.31
C ARG A 95 -16.43 -27.98 20.59
N GLU A 96 -15.90 -27.75 19.40
CA GLU A 96 -15.22 -28.78 18.63
C GLU A 96 -13.82 -29.02 19.18
N SER A 97 -13.26 -30.18 18.84
CA SER A 97 -11.90 -30.53 19.24
C SER A 97 -11.11 -31.06 18.05
N VAL A 98 -9.86 -30.62 17.96
CA VAL A 98 -8.92 -31.09 16.95
C VAL A 98 -8.23 -32.34 17.49
N SER A 99 -8.31 -33.45 16.77
CA SER A 99 -7.58 -34.68 17.14
C SER A 99 -6.07 -34.47 17.04
N GLU A 100 -5.27 -35.27 17.75
CA GLU A 100 -3.81 -35.15 17.71
C GLU A 100 -3.20 -35.22 16.29
N PRO A 101 -3.66 -36.11 15.37
CA PRO A 101 -3.19 -36.09 13.99
C PRO A 101 -3.51 -34.78 13.26
N GLN A 102 -4.69 -34.19 13.49
CA GLN A 102 -5.09 -32.93 12.88
C GLN A 102 -4.28 -31.75 13.44
N LYS A 103 -3.99 -31.74 14.75
CA LYS A 103 -3.08 -30.76 15.36
C LYS A 103 -1.68 -30.84 14.75
N GLN A 104 -1.16 -32.06 14.56
CA GLN A 104 0.13 -32.26 13.90
C GLN A 104 0.13 -31.74 12.46
N GLN A 105 -0.94 -31.98 11.70
CA GLN A 105 -1.09 -31.42 10.34
C GLN A 105 -1.15 -29.89 10.33
N LEU A 106 -1.84 -29.28 11.29
CA LEU A 106 -1.87 -27.82 11.44
C LEU A 106 -0.47 -27.27 11.74
N VAL A 107 0.25 -27.86 12.70
CA VAL A 107 1.64 -27.46 13.03
C VAL A 107 2.56 -27.65 11.82
N GLU A 108 2.40 -28.74 11.06
CA GLU A 108 3.15 -28.99 9.84
C GLU A 108 2.85 -27.97 8.74
N TYR A 109 1.60 -27.50 8.60
CA TYR A 109 1.28 -26.38 7.72
C TYR A 109 2.08 -25.12 8.10
N TYR A 110 2.09 -24.74 9.39
CA TYR A 110 2.88 -23.59 9.81
C TYR A 110 4.37 -23.79 9.53
N ARG A 111 4.92 -24.96 9.85
CA ARG A 111 6.33 -25.28 9.67
C ARG A 111 6.77 -25.30 8.20
N LYS A 112 5.96 -25.86 7.31
CA LYS A 112 6.34 -26.11 5.90
C LYS A 112 5.84 -25.04 4.95
N ALA A 113 4.67 -24.47 5.19
CA ALA A 113 4.05 -23.50 4.31
C ALA A 113 4.26 -22.06 4.80
N PHE A 114 4.01 -21.79 6.07
CA PHE A 114 3.98 -20.41 6.59
C PHE A 114 5.37 -19.85 6.92
N ILE A 115 6.10 -20.50 7.84
CA ILE A 115 7.38 -19.99 8.35
C ILE A 115 8.43 -19.77 7.24
N PRO A 116 8.61 -20.67 6.25
CA PRO A 116 9.60 -20.43 5.20
C PRO A 116 9.30 -19.19 4.36
N ARG A 117 8.02 -18.92 4.06
CA ARG A 117 7.61 -17.72 3.30
C ARG A 117 7.78 -16.45 4.12
N LEU A 118 7.40 -16.49 5.39
CA LEU A 118 7.61 -15.37 6.31
C LEU A 118 9.11 -15.06 6.46
N LYS A 119 9.93 -16.10 6.66
CA LYS A 119 11.40 -15.97 6.75
C LYS A 119 12.02 -15.40 5.48
N ASP A 120 11.56 -15.82 4.30
CA ASP A 120 12.09 -15.32 3.04
C ASP A 120 11.83 -13.81 2.84
N ARG A 121 10.66 -13.32 3.27
CA ARG A 121 10.28 -11.89 3.15
C ARG A 121 10.80 -11.01 4.28
N MET A 122 10.78 -11.51 5.52
CA MET A 122 11.09 -10.73 6.73
C MET A 122 12.50 -10.97 7.28
N GLY A 123 13.14 -12.08 6.91
CA GLY A 123 14.35 -12.57 7.55
C GLY A 123 14.09 -13.17 8.95
N GLY A 124 15.17 -13.35 9.71
CA GLY A 124 15.13 -13.91 11.07
C GLY A 124 14.86 -15.42 11.11
N GLU A 125 14.54 -15.92 12.30
CA GLU A 125 14.15 -17.32 12.55
C GLU A 125 12.79 -17.37 13.26
N PRO A 126 11.67 -17.15 12.55
CA PRO A 126 10.34 -17.17 13.16
C PRO A 126 10.04 -18.55 13.76
N GLU A 127 9.66 -18.59 15.04
CA GLU A 127 9.27 -19.83 15.71
C GLU A 127 7.78 -20.10 15.54
N VAL A 128 7.42 -21.31 15.08
CA VAL A 128 6.03 -21.76 14.85
C VAL A 128 5.11 -21.46 16.04
N LYS A 129 5.59 -21.71 17.26
CA LYS A 129 4.80 -21.59 18.51
C LYS A 129 4.16 -20.21 18.72
N HIS A 130 4.74 -19.15 18.16
CA HIS A 130 4.23 -17.78 18.31
C HIS A 130 3.06 -17.45 17.36
N TYR A 131 2.78 -18.31 16.39
CA TYR A 131 1.75 -18.08 15.37
C TYR A 131 0.62 -19.11 15.40
N LEU A 132 0.78 -20.16 16.21
CA LEU A 132 -0.27 -21.17 16.36
C LEU A 132 -1.50 -20.54 17.04
N PRO A 133 -2.71 -20.98 16.65
CA PRO A 133 -3.93 -20.58 17.33
C PRO A 133 -3.90 -21.01 18.79
N ASP A 134 -4.41 -20.14 19.67
CA ASP A 134 -4.43 -20.29 21.12
C ASP A 134 -5.78 -20.80 21.67
N ASP A 135 -6.84 -20.79 20.85
CA ASP A 135 -8.17 -21.30 21.20
C ASP A 135 -8.66 -22.48 20.32
N ALA A 136 -9.70 -23.16 20.80
CA ALA A 136 -10.23 -24.36 20.17
C ALA A 136 -10.90 -24.09 18.82
N ALA A 137 -11.67 -22.99 18.70
CA ALA A 137 -12.34 -22.63 17.46
C ALA A 137 -11.32 -22.27 16.38
N ALA A 138 -10.31 -21.47 16.71
CA ALA A 138 -9.24 -21.12 15.81
C ALA A 138 -8.45 -22.35 15.36
N ALA A 139 -8.08 -23.25 16.27
CA ALA A 139 -7.40 -24.49 15.90
C ALA A 139 -8.24 -25.37 14.95
N TRP A 140 -9.54 -25.51 15.23
CA TRP A 140 -10.44 -26.32 14.42
C TRP A 140 -10.71 -25.71 13.04
N LEU A 141 -11.03 -24.41 12.99
CA LEU A 141 -11.30 -23.69 11.76
C LEU A 141 -10.06 -23.58 10.87
N GLN A 142 -8.90 -23.26 11.44
CA GLN A 142 -7.67 -23.19 10.64
C GLN A 142 -7.23 -24.58 10.15
N TYR A 143 -7.47 -25.64 10.93
CA TYR A 143 -7.24 -26.99 10.43
C TYR A 143 -8.06 -27.26 9.16
N HIS A 144 -9.38 -27.09 9.22
CA HIS A 144 -10.27 -27.44 8.11
C HIS A 144 -10.13 -26.51 6.89
N TYR A 145 -9.98 -25.20 7.11
CA TYR A 145 -10.02 -24.19 6.03
C TYR A 145 -8.65 -23.75 5.52
N ILE A 146 -7.55 -24.06 6.23
CA ILE A 146 -6.19 -23.69 5.84
C ILE A 146 -5.31 -24.93 5.65
N ALA A 147 -5.11 -25.72 6.71
CA ALA A 147 -4.13 -26.81 6.71
C ALA A 147 -4.60 -28.02 5.86
N ALA A 148 -5.86 -28.41 5.99
CA ALA A 148 -6.49 -29.50 5.23
C ALA A 148 -7.10 -29.04 3.90
N ASN A 149 -7.03 -27.74 3.60
CA ASN A 149 -7.53 -27.19 2.35
C ASN A 149 -6.62 -27.64 1.18
N PRO A 150 -7.16 -28.34 0.17
CA PRO A 150 -6.37 -28.93 -0.93
C PRO A 150 -5.82 -27.89 -1.90
N ASN A 151 -6.32 -26.66 -1.88
CA ASN A 151 -5.84 -25.59 -2.76
C ASN A 151 -4.48 -25.06 -2.29
N ASP A 152 -3.72 -24.50 -3.22
CA ASP A 152 -2.41 -23.94 -2.93
C ASP A 152 -2.49 -22.71 -2.00
N VAL A 153 -1.36 -22.38 -1.38
CA VAL A 153 -1.19 -21.13 -0.65
C VAL A 153 -1.43 -19.96 -1.60
N GLY A 154 -2.30 -19.02 -1.18
CA GLY A 154 -2.73 -17.90 -2.02
C GLY A 154 -3.95 -18.20 -2.90
N SER A 155 -4.58 -19.38 -2.75
CA SER A 155 -5.82 -19.74 -3.44
C SER A 155 -6.77 -20.54 -2.55
N LYS A 156 -6.66 -20.35 -1.22
CA LYS A 156 -7.46 -21.07 -0.23
C LYS A 156 -8.93 -20.69 -0.28
N ASP A 157 -9.24 -19.49 -0.78
CA ASP A 157 -10.58 -19.00 -1.14
C ASP A 157 -11.28 -19.82 -2.23
N ALA A 158 -10.60 -20.73 -2.93
CA ALA A 158 -11.26 -21.62 -3.88
C ALA A 158 -12.04 -22.76 -3.19
N LEU A 159 -11.86 -22.96 -1.87
CA LEU A 159 -12.51 -24.03 -1.12
C LEU A 159 -13.97 -23.70 -0.81
N MET A 160 -14.91 -24.30 -1.54
CA MET A 160 -16.34 -24.09 -1.27
C MET A 160 -16.82 -24.77 0.01
N ARG A 161 -16.33 -25.98 0.27
CA ARG A 161 -16.71 -26.80 1.42
C ARG A 161 -15.50 -27.54 1.97
N ALA A 162 -15.25 -27.42 3.27
CA ALA A 162 -14.08 -28.03 3.89
C ALA A 162 -14.27 -29.55 4.10
N PRO A 163 -13.31 -30.39 3.69
CA PRO A 163 -13.37 -31.83 3.97
C PRO A 163 -13.40 -32.11 5.47
N GLY A 164 -14.36 -32.94 5.90
CA GLY A 164 -14.52 -33.34 7.30
C GLY A 164 -15.15 -32.30 8.22
N ASP A 165 -15.55 -31.14 7.70
CA ASP A 165 -16.45 -30.21 8.39
C ASP A 165 -17.89 -30.47 7.93
N ASP A 166 -18.63 -31.25 8.72
CA ASP A 166 -20.06 -31.50 8.52
C ASP A 166 -20.93 -30.61 9.43
N GLY A 167 -20.30 -29.67 10.13
CA GLY A 167 -20.93 -28.81 11.12
C GLY A 167 -21.75 -27.68 10.51
N TYR A 168 -22.28 -26.83 11.39
CA TYR A 168 -23.01 -25.64 10.96
C TYR A 168 -22.09 -24.63 10.24
N TYR A 169 -20.81 -24.58 10.61
CA TYR A 169 -19.85 -23.68 9.96
C TYR A 169 -19.68 -23.98 8.47
N ALA A 170 -19.52 -25.24 8.05
CA ALA A 170 -19.51 -25.61 6.63
C ALA A 170 -20.77 -25.19 5.87
N GLN A 171 -21.95 -25.30 6.49
CA GLN A 171 -23.22 -24.91 5.85
C GLN A 171 -23.31 -23.40 5.63
N VAL A 172 -22.91 -22.62 6.62
CA VAL A 172 -22.86 -21.14 6.53
C VAL A 172 -21.79 -20.72 5.53
N HIS A 173 -20.63 -21.38 5.54
CA HIS A 173 -19.56 -21.16 4.57
C HIS A 173 -20.05 -21.39 3.15
N GLU A 174 -20.62 -22.56 2.85
CA GLU A 174 -21.12 -22.90 1.52
C GLU A 174 -22.21 -21.91 1.04
N ARG A 175 -23.05 -21.40 1.95
CA ARG A 175 -24.10 -20.43 1.64
C ARG A 175 -23.56 -19.07 1.20
N TYR A 176 -22.55 -18.54 1.90
CA TYR A 176 -22.12 -17.14 1.73
C TYR A 176 -20.81 -16.97 0.98
N HIS A 177 -19.94 -17.99 0.99
CA HIS A 177 -18.56 -17.84 0.54
C HIS A 177 -18.44 -17.42 -0.92
N GLU A 178 -19.19 -18.04 -1.83
CA GLU A 178 -19.13 -17.68 -3.26
C GLU A 178 -19.52 -16.21 -3.49
N SER A 179 -20.55 -15.73 -2.79
CA SER A 179 -21.04 -14.36 -2.92
C SER A 179 -20.03 -13.35 -2.38
N LEU A 180 -19.45 -13.61 -1.20
CA LEU A 180 -18.43 -12.75 -0.59
C LEU A 180 -17.12 -12.75 -1.38
N ARG A 181 -16.73 -13.90 -1.92
CA ARG A 181 -15.58 -14.03 -2.83
C ARG A 181 -15.80 -13.27 -4.13
N SER A 182 -17.00 -13.39 -4.71
CA SER A 182 -17.38 -12.63 -5.92
C SER A 182 -17.36 -11.13 -5.66
N LEU A 183 -17.80 -10.70 -4.48
CA LEU A 183 -17.78 -9.30 -4.04
C LEU A 183 -16.35 -8.76 -4.06
N ILE A 184 -15.43 -9.36 -3.29
CA ILE A 184 -14.05 -8.83 -3.21
C ILE A 184 -13.35 -8.85 -4.56
N LYS A 185 -13.58 -9.90 -5.38
CA LYS A 185 -12.98 -10.00 -6.72
C LYS A 185 -13.46 -8.90 -7.66
N LYS A 186 -14.74 -8.51 -7.61
CA LYS A 186 -15.30 -7.47 -8.49
C LYS A 186 -14.79 -6.07 -8.15
N PHE A 187 -14.55 -5.80 -6.87
CA PHE A 187 -14.07 -4.51 -6.39
C PHE A 187 -12.56 -4.46 -6.15
N GLY A 188 -11.85 -5.56 -6.38
CA GLY A 188 -10.39 -5.64 -6.27
C GLY A 188 -9.85 -5.77 -4.84
N TYR A 189 -10.70 -5.94 -3.82
CA TYR A 189 -10.25 -6.13 -2.43
C TYR A 189 -9.45 -7.43 -2.29
N TYR A 190 -8.38 -7.38 -1.50
CA TYR A 190 -7.53 -8.55 -1.26
C TYR A 190 -8.25 -9.58 -0.37
N ASP A 191 -8.87 -9.10 0.72
CA ASP A 191 -9.66 -9.93 1.63
C ASP A 191 -10.81 -9.12 2.26
N LEU A 192 -11.82 -9.85 2.74
CA LEU A 192 -12.95 -9.36 3.51
C LEU A 192 -13.04 -10.15 4.81
N PHE A 193 -13.17 -9.43 5.91
CA PHE A 193 -13.27 -9.98 7.25
C PHE A 193 -14.62 -9.63 7.87
N LEU A 194 -15.23 -10.63 8.48
CA LEU A 194 -16.35 -10.48 9.39
C LEU A 194 -15.84 -10.78 10.80
N ILE A 195 -16.08 -9.85 11.72
CA ILE A 195 -15.47 -9.87 13.05
C ILE A 195 -16.57 -9.75 14.10
N ASP A 196 -16.46 -10.59 15.12
CA ASP A 196 -17.34 -10.54 16.28
C ASP A 196 -17.08 -9.26 17.10
N PRO A 197 -18.12 -8.44 17.40
CA PRO A 197 -17.95 -7.11 17.97
C PRO A 197 -17.65 -7.11 19.48
N GLU A 198 -17.66 -8.29 20.14
CA GLU A 198 -17.42 -8.42 21.58
C GLU A 198 -16.04 -9.03 21.84
N SER A 199 -15.76 -10.17 21.24
CA SER A 199 -14.49 -10.91 21.39
C SER A 199 -13.36 -10.37 20.51
N GLY A 200 -13.69 -9.70 19.39
CA GLY A 200 -12.73 -9.31 18.37
C GLY A 200 -12.18 -10.50 17.56
N ASN A 201 -12.86 -11.64 17.57
CA ASN A 201 -12.49 -12.81 16.77
C ASN A 201 -12.85 -12.59 15.30
N ILE A 202 -11.95 -12.96 14.40
CA ILE A 202 -12.21 -13.01 12.95
C ILE A 202 -13.05 -14.25 12.66
N ILE A 203 -14.37 -14.11 12.77
CA ILE A 203 -15.31 -15.22 12.58
C ILE A 203 -15.39 -15.70 11.12
N TYR A 204 -14.98 -14.87 10.16
CA TYR A 204 -14.84 -15.25 8.76
C TYR A 204 -13.83 -14.34 8.03
N SER A 205 -13.02 -14.92 7.15
CA SER A 205 -12.30 -14.20 6.08
C SER A 205 -12.52 -14.88 4.72
N VAL A 206 -12.30 -14.23 3.59
CA VAL A 206 -12.41 -14.88 2.28
C VAL A 206 -11.12 -15.63 1.94
N PHE A 207 -9.96 -14.98 2.09
CA PHE A 207 -8.69 -15.50 1.58
C PHE A 207 -8.08 -16.62 2.44
N LYS A 208 -8.53 -16.75 3.70
CA LYS A 208 -8.11 -17.77 4.68
C LYS A 208 -6.59 -17.78 4.93
N GLU A 209 -6.07 -16.68 5.48
CA GLU A 209 -4.71 -16.62 5.99
C GLU A 209 -4.66 -16.96 7.49
N THR A 210 -3.46 -16.93 8.08
CA THR A 210 -3.23 -17.40 9.45
C THR A 210 -3.91 -16.56 10.54
N ASP A 211 -4.43 -15.38 10.22
CA ASP A 211 -5.26 -14.55 11.09
C ASP A 211 -6.71 -15.06 11.21
N PHE A 212 -7.20 -15.79 10.21
CA PHE A 212 -8.54 -16.34 10.20
C PHE A 212 -8.81 -17.12 11.48
N ALA A 213 -9.99 -16.88 12.07
CA ALA A 213 -10.47 -17.46 13.32
C ALA A 213 -9.73 -17.01 14.59
N THR A 214 -8.67 -16.20 14.51
CA THR A 214 -7.94 -15.71 15.69
C THR A 214 -8.56 -14.44 16.30
N SER A 215 -8.23 -14.16 17.56
CA SER A 215 -8.61 -12.91 18.23
C SER A 215 -7.67 -11.75 17.90
N LEU A 216 -8.24 -10.62 17.47
CA LEU A 216 -7.51 -9.36 17.30
C LEU A 216 -7.26 -8.63 18.63
N LEU A 217 -7.83 -9.11 19.74
CA LEU A 217 -7.61 -8.52 21.06
C LEU A 217 -6.46 -9.17 21.82
N HIS A 218 -6.38 -10.50 21.80
CA HIS A 218 -5.44 -11.28 22.61
C HIS A 218 -4.70 -12.40 21.86
N GLY A 219 -5.03 -12.67 20.60
CA GLY A 219 -4.39 -13.71 19.80
C GLY A 219 -3.04 -13.30 19.20
N PRO A 220 -2.43 -14.17 18.36
CA PRO A 220 -1.06 -13.99 17.82
C PRO A 220 -0.83 -12.67 17.07
N TYR A 221 -1.88 -12.06 16.52
CA TYR A 221 -1.81 -10.87 15.68
C TYR A 221 -2.38 -9.61 16.34
N ALA A 222 -2.58 -9.62 17.66
CA ALA A 222 -3.21 -8.54 18.42
C ALA A 222 -2.43 -7.21 18.42
N SER A 223 -1.18 -7.20 17.98
CA SER A 223 -0.33 -6.00 17.84
C SER A 223 -0.31 -5.41 16.42
N SER A 224 -0.93 -6.07 15.44
CA SER A 224 -0.96 -5.63 14.05
C SER A 224 -1.70 -4.30 13.86
N ASN A 225 -1.43 -3.60 12.75
CA ASN A 225 -2.20 -2.43 12.35
C ASN A 225 -3.70 -2.78 12.19
N PHE A 226 -4.02 -3.97 11.68
CA PHE A 226 -5.40 -4.45 11.59
C PHE A 226 -6.07 -4.56 12.97
N ALA A 227 -5.38 -5.14 13.96
CA ALA A 227 -5.88 -5.21 15.32
C ALA A 227 -6.10 -3.82 15.95
N GLN A 228 -5.21 -2.85 15.67
CA GLN A 228 -5.36 -1.46 16.12
C GLN A 228 -6.64 -0.83 15.56
N LEU A 229 -6.89 -0.99 14.26
CA LEU A 229 -8.10 -0.50 13.59
C LEU A 229 -9.37 -1.08 14.21
N VAL A 230 -9.42 -2.40 14.38
CA VAL A 230 -10.60 -3.09 14.91
C VAL A 230 -10.84 -2.69 16.37
N LYS A 231 -9.80 -2.56 17.20
CA LYS A 231 -9.91 -2.03 18.56
C LYS A 231 -10.51 -0.62 18.59
N GLU A 232 -10.15 0.24 17.65
CA GLU A 232 -10.73 1.58 17.55
C GLU A 232 -12.23 1.53 17.17
N VAL A 233 -12.59 0.72 16.18
CA VAL A 233 -13.99 0.54 15.76
C VAL A 233 -14.83 -0.06 16.89
N MET A 234 -14.33 -1.07 17.60
CA MET A 234 -14.98 -1.66 18.79
C MET A 234 -15.15 -0.67 19.92
N ARG A 235 -14.22 0.27 20.11
CA ARG A 235 -14.29 1.30 21.16
C ARG A 235 -15.34 2.37 20.83
N THR A 236 -15.42 2.77 19.57
CA THR A 236 -16.28 3.89 19.14
C THR A 236 -17.71 3.45 18.83
N LYS A 237 -17.89 2.27 18.20
CA LYS A 237 -19.19 1.70 17.79
C LYS A 237 -20.07 2.70 17.03
N GLU A 238 -19.44 3.59 16.26
CA GLU A 238 -20.11 4.67 15.55
C GLU A 238 -20.80 4.14 14.28
N ARG A 239 -22.11 4.38 14.17
CA ARG A 239 -22.87 4.02 12.97
C ARG A 239 -22.46 4.89 11.78
N GLY A 240 -22.29 4.26 10.62
CA GLY A 240 -21.99 4.95 9.37
C GLY A 240 -20.60 5.58 9.34
N ARG A 241 -19.73 5.18 10.27
CA ARG A 241 -18.39 5.77 10.39
C ARG A 241 -17.33 4.76 9.99
N VAL A 242 -16.78 4.96 8.80
CA VAL A 242 -15.65 4.18 8.28
C VAL A 242 -14.34 4.69 8.90
N ARG A 243 -13.44 3.75 9.19
CA ARG A 243 -12.08 4.01 9.67
C ARG A 243 -11.09 3.35 8.72
N PHE A 244 -9.99 4.05 8.46
CA PHE A 244 -8.87 3.56 7.67
C PHE A 244 -7.64 3.41 8.55
N GLN A 245 -6.85 2.40 8.26
CA GLN A 245 -5.53 2.20 8.83
C GLN A 245 -4.52 2.08 7.70
N ASP A 246 -3.50 2.93 7.77
CA ASP A 246 -2.40 2.96 6.81
C ASP A 246 -1.60 1.65 6.82
N TYR A 247 -0.79 1.48 5.78
CA TYR A 247 0.08 0.33 5.58
C TYR A 247 1.00 0.08 6.76
N ASP A 248 1.06 -1.18 7.16
CA ASP A 248 2.13 -1.74 7.99
C ASP A 248 2.48 -3.14 7.45
N ILE A 249 3.59 -3.70 7.95
CA ILE A 249 3.95 -5.09 7.70
C ILE A 249 2.90 -6.00 8.31
N TYR A 250 2.28 -6.84 7.48
CA TYR A 250 1.21 -7.72 7.92
C TYR A 250 1.66 -9.18 7.85
N ILE A 251 1.97 -9.73 9.02
CA ILE A 251 2.50 -11.09 9.20
C ILE A 251 1.60 -12.17 8.59
N PRO A 252 0.25 -12.12 8.72
CA PRO A 252 -0.62 -13.14 8.12
C PRO A 252 -0.45 -13.26 6.60
N SER A 253 -0.25 -12.15 5.89
CA SER A 253 0.11 -12.12 4.46
C SER A 253 1.62 -12.28 4.23
N TYR A 254 2.28 -13.09 5.05
CA TYR A 254 3.71 -13.40 5.01
C TYR A 254 4.63 -12.17 5.13
N GLY A 255 4.16 -11.09 5.77
CA GLY A 255 4.93 -9.85 5.93
C GLY A 255 4.80 -8.86 4.77
N ALA A 256 3.86 -9.07 3.85
CA ALA A 256 3.54 -8.07 2.84
C ALA A 256 2.94 -6.79 3.48
N PRO A 257 3.17 -5.60 2.91
CA PRO A 257 2.47 -4.38 3.31
C PRO A 257 0.95 -4.52 3.14
N ALA A 258 0.18 -4.23 4.19
CA ALA A 258 -1.27 -4.22 4.12
C ALA A 258 -1.87 -3.00 4.83
N ALA A 259 -2.87 -2.39 4.19
CA ALA A 259 -3.71 -1.34 4.76
C ALA A 259 -5.15 -1.85 4.87
N PHE A 260 -5.90 -1.32 5.82
CA PHE A 260 -7.23 -1.84 6.16
C PHE A 260 -8.27 -0.73 6.27
N VAL A 261 -9.52 -1.09 6.01
CA VAL A 261 -10.69 -0.23 6.24
C VAL A 261 -11.73 -1.03 7.02
N ALA A 262 -12.41 -0.41 7.98
CA ALA A 262 -13.38 -1.10 8.82
C ALA A 262 -14.55 -0.20 9.24
N VAL A 263 -15.69 -0.83 9.50
CA VAL A 263 -16.92 -0.17 9.94
C VAL A 263 -17.76 -1.10 10.83
N THR A 264 -18.47 -0.52 11.80
CA THR A 264 -19.46 -1.25 12.60
C THR A 264 -20.72 -1.52 11.77
N VAL A 265 -21.14 -2.78 11.72
CA VAL A 265 -22.35 -3.24 11.04
C VAL A 265 -23.47 -3.39 12.06
N PHE A 266 -24.67 -2.91 11.70
CA PHE A 266 -25.84 -2.92 12.57
C PHE A 266 -26.99 -3.71 11.94
N ASP A 267 -27.70 -4.49 12.75
CA ASP A 267 -28.99 -5.10 12.41
C ASP A 267 -30.09 -4.36 13.19
N GLY A 268 -30.81 -3.46 12.52
CA GLY A 268 -31.71 -2.54 13.20
C GLY A 268 -30.95 -1.65 14.19
N ARG A 269 -31.19 -1.84 15.49
CA ARG A 269 -30.52 -1.09 16.58
C ARG A 269 -29.32 -1.82 17.17
N ASP A 270 -29.20 -3.13 16.93
CA ASP A 270 -28.18 -3.98 17.52
C ASP A 270 -26.95 -4.05 16.62
N ILE A 271 -25.79 -4.35 17.22
CA ILE A 271 -24.54 -4.51 16.47
C ILE A 271 -24.47 -5.95 15.95
N ALA A 272 -24.47 -6.09 14.62
CA ALA A 272 -24.27 -7.38 13.96
C ALA A 272 -22.78 -7.78 13.95
N GLY A 273 -21.88 -6.80 13.92
CA GLY A 273 -20.45 -7.03 14.06
C GLY A 273 -19.61 -5.94 13.41
N ILE A 274 -18.43 -6.31 12.96
CA ILE A 274 -17.54 -5.40 12.22
C ILE A 274 -17.26 -6.02 10.86
N LEU A 275 -17.42 -5.22 9.82
CA LEU A 275 -16.93 -5.51 8.48
C LEU A 275 -15.60 -4.80 8.32
N ALA A 276 -14.58 -5.54 7.88
CA ALA A 276 -13.31 -4.95 7.46
C ALA A 276 -12.87 -5.51 6.12
N LEU A 277 -12.14 -4.70 5.35
CA LEU A 277 -11.55 -5.06 4.07
C LEU A 277 -10.06 -4.73 4.08
N GLN A 278 -9.26 -5.58 3.45
CA GLN A 278 -7.88 -5.25 3.12
C GLN A 278 -7.86 -4.46 1.80
N VAL A 279 -7.30 -3.25 1.85
CA VAL A 279 -7.30 -2.28 0.76
C VAL A 279 -6.52 -2.83 -0.44
N PRO A 280 -7.01 -2.66 -1.69
CA PRO A 280 -6.27 -3.05 -2.88
C PRO A 280 -4.99 -2.21 -3.05
N SER A 281 -3.82 -2.78 -2.75
CA SER A 281 -2.55 -2.09 -2.96
C SER A 281 -2.27 -1.81 -4.43
N ASP A 282 -2.62 -2.76 -5.29
CA ASP A 282 -2.37 -2.68 -6.73
C ASP A 282 -3.16 -1.56 -7.40
N GLU A 283 -4.41 -1.32 -7.00
CA GLU A 283 -5.23 -0.25 -7.58
C GLU A 283 -4.71 1.14 -7.21
N LEU A 284 -4.35 1.36 -5.94
CA LEU A 284 -3.70 2.61 -5.53
C LEU A 284 -2.37 2.80 -6.28
N ASN A 285 -1.60 1.71 -6.44
CA ASN A 285 -0.34 1.73 -7.16
C ASN A 285 -0.53 2.08 -8.64
N ASN A 286 -1.55 1.51 -9.28
CA ASN A 286 -1.94 1.80 -10.66
C ASN A 286 -2.35 3.27 -10.83
N VAL A 287 -3.09 3.83 -9.87
CA VAL A 287 -3.40 5.28 -9.83
C VAL A 287 -2.10 6.08 -9.80
N MET A 288 -1.15 5.77 -8.92
CA MET A 288 0.09 6.53 -8.77
C MET A 288 1.03 6.40 -9.98
N THR A 289 1.15 5.21 -10.53
CA THR A 289 2.03 4.89 -11.68
C THR A 289 1.38 5.17 -13.03
N SER A 290 0.12 5.63 -13.05
CA SER A 290 -0.69 5.80 -14.26
C SER A 290 -0.75 4.53 -15.12
N ASN A 291 -0.99 3.39 -14.47
CA ASN A 291 -0.96 2.06 -15.11
C ASN A 291 0.35 1.79 -15.86
N GLN A 292 1.47 2.32 -15.36
CA GLN A 292 2.80 2.23 -15.99
C GLN A 292 2.88 2.93 -17.37
N GLU A 293 1.90 3.79 -17.71
CA GLU A 293 1.88 4.58 -18.94
C GLU A 293 2.41 6.01 -18.72
N TRP A 294 3.60 6.13 -18.11
CA TRP A 294 4.14 7.42 -17.68
C TRP A 294 4.31 8.43 -18.81
N GLU A 295 4.89 8.03 -19.94
CA GLU A 295 5.09 8.91 -21.10
C GLU A 295 3.77 9.44 -21.66
N LYS A 296 2.76 8.57 -21.82
CA LYS A 296 1.41 8.96 -22.28
C LYS A 296 0.70 9.87 -21.29
N SER A 297 1.04 9.77 -20.02
CA SER A 297 0.48 10.56 -18.93
C SER A 297 1.19 11.91 -18.73
N GLY A 298 2.13 12.28 -19.60
CA GLY A 298 2.88 13.54 -19.51
C GLY A 298 4.03 13.51 -18.49
N MET A 299 4.43 12.33 -17.99
CA MET A 299 5.58 12.22 -17.08
C MET A 299 6.92 12.05 -17.84
N GLY A 300 6.89 12.01 -19.17
CA GLY A 300 8.08 11.87 -20.00
C GLY A 300 8.96 10.67 -19.65
N GLU A 301 10.25 10.75 -19.97
CA GLU A 301 11.22 9.66 -19.78
C GLU A 301 11.63 9.46 -18.32
N THR A 302 11.54 10.51 -17.47
CA THR A 302 12.16 10.51 -16.13
C THR A 302 11.23 10.94 -15.00
N GLY A 303 10.05 11.50 -15.29
CA GLY A 303 9.13 11.98 -14.27
C GLY A 303 8.50 10.84 -13.46
N GLU A 304 8.31 11.08 -12.18
CA GLU A 304 7.72 10.13 -11.25
C GLU A 304 6.77 10.85 -10.29
N VAL A 305 5.71 10.17 -9.87
CA VAL A 305 4.88 10.60 -8.74
C VAL A 305 4.78 9.44 -7.78
N TYR A 306 5.01 9.73 -6.49
CA TYR A 306 4.93 8.74 -5.42
C TYR A 306 4.22 9.33 -4.19
N LEU A 307 3.68 8.44 -3.35
CA LEU A 307 3.12 8.78 -2.04
C LEU A 307 4.11 8.41 -0.94
N VAL A 308 4.22 9.26 0.10
CA VAL A 308 5.07 9.00 1.27
C VAL A 308 4.23 9.13 2.54
N GLY A 309 4.34 8.14 3.42
CA GLY A 309 3.69 8.17 4.73
C GLY A 309 4.46 9.00 5.75
N ARG A 310 3.86 9.22 6.93
CA ARG A 310 4.49 9.97 8.04
C ARG A 310 5.77 9.33 8.60
N ASN A 311 5.99 8.05 8.27
CA ASN A 311 7.20 7.30 8.61
C ASN A 311 8.31 7.44 7.55
N HIS A 312 8.16 8.37 6.59
CA HIS A 312 9.10 8.59 5.48
C HIS A 312 9.28 7.40 4.54
N LEU A 313 8.37 6.42 4.57
CA LEU A 313 8.38 5.28 3.67
C LEU A 313 7.35 5.47 2.55
N MET A 314 7.62 4.93 1.37
CA MET A 314 6.68 4.99 0.25
C MET A 314 5.35 4.26 0.55
N ARG A 315 4.28 4.72 -0.11
CA ARG A 315 2.92 4.13 -0.14
C ARG A 315 2.46 3.77 -1.56
N SER A 316 3.37 3.89 -2.52
CA SER A 316 3.20 3.51 -3.92
C SER A 316 4.54 3.01 -4.44
N ASP A 317 4.54 2.26 -5.53
CA ASP A 317 5.77 1.81 -6.13
C ASP A 317 6.52 2.88 -6.90
N SER A 318 7.85 2.85 -6.75
CA SER A 318 8.80 3.59 -7.56
C SER A 318 8.68 3.18 -9.03
N ARG A 319 8.57 4.17 -9.93
CA ARG A 319 8.64 3.99 -11.39
C ARG A 319 9.88 3.19 -11.76
N PHE A 320 11.00 3.51 -11.12
CA PHE A 320 12.30 2.93 -11.47
C PHE A 320 12.41 1.46 -11.06
N LEU A 321 11.75 1.05 -9.97
CA LEU A 321 11.63 -0.37 -9.63
C LEU A 321 10.85 -1.13 -10.71
N LEU A 322 9.75 -0.55 -11.19
CA LEU A 322 8.86 -1.19 -12.16
C LEU A 322 9.44 -1.23 -13.58
N GLN A 323 10.20 -0.21 -13.99
CA GLN A 323 10.80 -0.14 -15.34
C GLN A 323 12.06 -0.99 -15.48
N ASP A 324 12.98 -0.91 -14.53
CA ASP A 324 14.23 -1.66 -14.53
C ASP A 324 14.68 -1.95 -13.10
N ARG A 325 14.15 -3.06 -12.58
CA ARG A 325 14.41 -3.53 -11.22
C ARG A 325 15.91 -3.71 -10.94
N GLU A 326 16.67 -4.30 -11.86
CA GLU A 326 18.09 -4.59 -11.63
C GLU A 326 18.91 -3.31 -11.56
N HIS A 327 18.68 -2.38 -12.49
CA HIS A 327 19.34 -1.09 -12.47
C HIS A 327 18.95 -0.27 -11.22
N TYR A 328 17.67 -0.31 -10.83
CA TYR A 328 17.19 0.35 -9.62
C TYR A 328 17.89 -0.17 -8.36
N LEU A 329 17.99 -1.49 -8.18
CA LEU A 329 18.68 -2.08 -7.03
C LEU A 329 20.18 -1.76 -7.04
N GLN A 330 20.82 -1.69 -8.21
CA GLN A 330 22.22 -1.26 -8.34
C GLN A 330 22.40 0.21 -7.96
N LEU A 331 21.50 1.09 -8.38
CA LEU A 331 21.49 2.50 -8.02
C LEU A 331 21.41 2.68 -6.50
N LEU A 332 20.46 1.99 -5.84
CA LEU A 332 20.31 2.04 -4.38
C LEU A 332 21.58 1.59 -3.65
N ARG A 333 22.25 0.54 -4.14
CA ARG A 333 23.56 0.11 -3.60
C ARG A 333 24.61 1.19 -3.80
N GLY A 334 24.65 1.82 -4.97
CA GLY A 334 25.61 2.86 -5.33
C GLY A 334 25.52 4.11 -4.46
N ILE A 335 24.32 4.49 -4.03
CA ILE A 335 24.09 5.62 -3.12
C ILE A 335 24.24 5.25 -1.63
N GLY A 336 24.57 3.99 -1.33
CA GLY A 336 24.86 3.54 0.04
C GLY A 336 23.64 3.22 0.89
N MET A 337 22.48 2.90 0.29
CA MET A 337 21.33 2.40 1.05
C MET A 337 21.68 1.10 1.79
N PRO A 338 21.23 0.91 3.04
CA PRO A 338 21.49 -0.31 3.80
C PRO A 338 21.11 -1.59 3.04
N ALA A 339 22.00 -2.58 3.05
CA ALA A 339 21.82 -3.80 2.27
C ALA A 339 20.58 -4.61 2.68
N ASP A 340 20.13 -4.50 3.93
CA ASP A 340 18.91 -5.12 4.42
C ASP A 340 17.64 -4.48 3.87
N GLU A 341 17.60 -3.15 3.73
CA GLU A 341 16.48 -2.44 3.08
C GLU A 341 16.36 -2.82 1.59
N ILE A 342 17.49 -2.82 0.88
CA ILE A 342 17.53 -3.25 -0.54
C ILE A 342 17.06 -4.70 -0.68
N ARG A 343 17.49 -5.60 0.22
CA ARG A 343 17.03 -6.99 0.23
C ARG A 343 15.53 -7.10 0.45
N ARG A 344 14.93 -6.25 1.29
CA ARG A 344 13.48 -6.24 1.51
C ARG A 344 12.71 -5.80 0.26
N ILE A 345 13.18 -4.74 -0.42
CA ILE A 345 12.61 -4.32 -1.71
C ILE A 345 12.71 -5.47 -2.73
N GLU A 346 13.89 -6.09 -2.83
CA GLU A 346 14.14 -7.19 -3.75
C GLU A 346 13.24 -8.40 -3.47
N LYS A 347 13.11 -8.82 -2.21
CA LYS A 347 12.32 -10.00 -1.82
C LYS A 347 10.82 -9.78 -1.93
N ASN A 348 10.33 -8.59 -1.61
CA ASN A 348 8.90 -8.27 -1.66
C ASN A 348 8.46 -7.75 -3.03
N ASN A 349 9.40 -7.39 -3.92
CA ASN A 349 9.13 -6.81 -5.23
C ASN A 349 8.23 -5.56 -5.16
N THR A 350 8.43 -4.74 -4.14
CA THR A 350 7.70 -3.48 -3.93
C THR A 350 8.56 -2.51 -3.14
N THR A 351 8.37 -1.22 -3.37
CA THR A 351 8.95 -0.15 -2.54
C THR A 351 8.00 0.32 -1.43
N ILE A 352 6.73 -0.09 -1.44
CA ILE A 352 5.75 0.23 -0.39
C ILE A 352 6.29 -0.26 0.96
N LEU A 353 6.39 0.65 1.94
CA LEU A 353 7.03 0.44 3.26
C LEU A 353 8.52 0.06 3.27
N PHE A 354 9.19 -0.08 2.13
CA PHE A 354 10.59 -0.53 2.10
C PHE A 354 11.55 0.51 1.53
N GLN A 355 11.06 1.46 0.73
CA GLN A 355 11.86 2.58 0.24
C GLN A 355 11.73 3.78 1.19
N PRO A 356 12.76 4.12 1.97
CA PRO A 356 12.83 5.39 2.66
C PRO A 356 13.01 6.54 1.66
N VAL A 357 12.34 7.64 1.97
CA VAL A 357 12.37 8.89 1.21
C VAL A 357 12.57 10.03 2.21
N HIS A 358 13.82 10.43 2.38
CA HIS A 358 14.18 11.60 3.17
C HIS A 358 14.55 12.74 2.22
N GLY A 359 14.02 13.94 2.48
CA GLY A 359 14.28 15.09 1.63
C GLY A 359 13.41 16.29 1.99
N GLU A 360 13.89 17.49 1.64
CA GLU A 360 13.24 18.76 1.99
C GLU A 360 11.78 18.80 1.54
N THR A 361 11.48 18.39 0.31
CA THR A 361 10.11 18.46 -0.22
C THR A 361 9.14 17.51 0.47
N VAL A 362 9.61 16.33 0.89
CA VAL A 362 8.81 15.38 1.68
C VAL A 362 8.53 15.94 3.07
N ASP A 363 9.53 16.50 3.75
CA ASP A 363 9.35 17.10 5.07
C ASP A 363 8.39 18.31 5.02
N LEU A 364 8.50 19.13 3.97
CA LEU A 364 7.59 20.25 3.75
C LEU A 364 6.15 19.75 3.48
N ALA A 365 5.97 18.72 2.65
CA ALA A 365 4.66 18.12 2.42
C ALA A 365 4.05 17.52 3.70
N LEU A 366 4.82 16.74 4.46
CA LEU A 366 4.38 16.13 5.72
C LEU A 366 4.05 17.18 6.79
N SER A 367 4.69 18.34 6.76
CA SER A 367 4.35 19.49 7.61
C SER A 367 3.15 20.32 7.10
N GLY A 368 2.49 19.89 6.03
CA GLY A 368 1.28 20.50 5.50
C GLY A 368 1.51 21.62 4.48
N LYS A 369 2.74 21.79 3.97
CA LYS A 369 3.08 22.82 2.98
C LYS A 369 3.01 22.28 1.56
N THR A 370 2.70 23.17 0.63
CA THR A 370 2.65 22.90 -0.81
C THR A 370 3.62 23.84 -1.52
N GLY A 371 4.35 23.34 -2.51
CA GLY A 371 5.24 24.19 -3.30
C GLY A 371 6.08 23.41 -4.30
N THR A 372 7.10 24.09 -4.82
CA THR A 372 8.09 23.53 -5.72
C THR A 372 9.50 23.87 -5.29
N ARG A 373 10.45 22.97 -5.55
CA ARG A 373 11.88 23.11 -5.25
C ARG A 373 12.71 22.28 -6.22
N GLU A 374 13.91 22.76 -6.51
CA GLU A 374 15.00 21.89 -6.96
C GLU A 374 15.61 21.21 -5.74
N VAL A 375 15.67 19.88 -5.75
CA VAL A 375 16.25 19.07 -4.68
C VAL A 375 17.02 17.90 -5.25
N VAL A 376 17.82 17.25 -4.42
CA VAL A 376 18.32 15.90 -4.72
C VAL A 376 17.31 14.91 -4.16
N ASP A 377 16.80 14.01 -4.99
CA ASP A 377 15.80 13.03 -4.58
C ASP A 377 16.42 11.83 -3.83
N TYR A 378 15.56 10.87 -3.45
CA TYR A 378 15.97 9.66 -2.73
C TYR A 378 16.94 8.76 -3.51
N ARG A 379 17.13 9.02 -4.83
CA ARG A 379 18.07 8.30 -5.70
C ARG A 379 19.41 9.02 -5.82
N GLY A 380 19.60 10.15 -5.14
CA GLY A 380 20.80 10.98 -5.27
C GLY A 380 20.84 11.80 -6.56
N VAL A 381 19.71 11.98 -7.25
CA VAL A 381 19.63 12.69 -8.54
C VAL A 381 19.04 14.10 -8.34
N PRO A 382 19.63 15.16 -8.90
CA PRO A 382 19.01 16.49 -8.91
C PRO A 382 17.72 16.48 -9.73
N VAL A 383 16.63 16.95 -9.15
CA VAL A 383 15.29 16.98 -9.76
C VAL A 383 14.56 18.28 -9.46
N MET A 384 13.65 18.67 -10.35
CA MET A 384 12.59 19.63 -10.04
C MET A 384 11.43 18.87 -9.41
N SER A 385 11.01 19.28 -8.22
CA SER A 385 10.00 18.59 -7.43
C SER A 385 8.82 19.51 -7.11
N ALA A 386 7.60 19.00 -7.27
CA ALA A 386 6.37 19.61 -6.78
C ALA A 386 5.79 18.74 -5.67
N TYR A 387 5.45 19.34 -4.52
CA TYR A 387 5.03 18.61 -3.32
C TYR A 387 3.81 19.25 -2.67
N ALA A 388 3.02 18.45 -1.96
CA ALA A 388 1.86 18.87 -1.19
C ALA A 388 1.45 17.78 -0.19
N PRO A 389 0.78 18.12 0.93
CA PRO A 389 0.14 17.13 1.77
C PRO A 389 -1.05 16.47 1.06
N LEU A 390 -1.27 15.19 1.36
CA LEU A 390 -2.54 14.52 1.13
C LEU A 390 -3.37 14.63 2.42
N ARG A 391 -4.64 15.02 2.29
CA ARG A 391 -5.57 15.21 3.42
C ARG A 391 -6.64 14.15 3.42
#